data_AF-A0A0G0YBY3-F1
#
_entry.id   AF-A0A0G0YBY3-F1
#
_cell.length_a   1.000
_cell.length_b   1.000
_cell.length_c   1.000
_cell.angle_alpha   90.00
_cell.angle_beta   90.00
_cell.angle_gamma   90.00
#
_symmetry.space_group_name_H-M   'P 1'
#
loop_
_entity.id
_entity.type
_entity.pdbx_description
1 polymer ?
#
loop_
_entity_poly.entity_id
_entity_poly.type
_entity_poly.pdbx_seq_one_letter_code
_entity_poly.pdbx_strand_id
1 'polypeptide(L)'
;MKEETKIAIFKGKKIRKVIYHNEWWFSVVDVVETLTDSPTPKTYWAKLKDRDKELSQPFPFWEQLKLLASDGKMRETDCANAEGLLRIIQSVPSPKAEPFKRWLAKVGYERIQEIENPELATKRTRTLYKLKGYSEDWIEKRMRGIAIREELTDEWQKRGVREQKEYEILTAEISKATFGVTPSQYKKHKNLKKENLRDHMDDFELIFTMLGERSTTEIHRTEDSQGVPKLKADADRGGKVAGNARKELEKELGRSVVSKRNFKKLSQGKKSIISR
;
A
#
# COMPACT_ATOMS: atom_id res chain seq x y z
N MET A 1 22.85 -1.69 -10.56
CA MET A 1 21.80 -0.70 -10.92
C MET A 1 21.08 -0.29 -9.65
N LYS A 2 21.25 0.97 -9.24
CA LYS A 2 20.73 1.50 -7.96
C LYS A 2 19.24 1.77 -8.11
N GLU A 3 18.43 1.22 -7.21
CA GLU A 3 17.05 1.66 -7.01
C GLU A 3 17.07 3.13 -6.58
N GLU A 4 16.77 4.03 -7.52
CA GLU A 4 16.51 5.43 -7.21
C GLU A 4 15.25 5.49 -6.35
N THR A 5 15.46 5.57 -5.03
CA THR A 5 14.39 5.81 -4.07
C THR A 5 13.73 7.15 -4.42
N LYS A 6 12.59 7.08 -5.11
CA LYS A 6 11.74 8.22 -5.45
C LYS A 6 11.23 8.89 -4.18
N ILE A 7 11.95 9.91 -3.74
CA ILE A 7 11.39 11.08 -3.08
C ILE A 7 11.99 12.28 -3.82
N ALA A 8 11.25 12.81 -4.80
CA ALA A 8 11.64 13.98 -5.60
C ALA A 8 11.81 15.28 -4.77
N ILE A 9 11.51 15.23 -3.46
CA ILE A 9 11.51 16.38 -2.55
C ILE A 9 12.92 16.72 -2.04
N PHE A 10 13.86 15.78 -2.01
CA PHE A 10 15.18 16.00 -1.38
C PHE A 10 16.28 16.47 -2.34
N LYS A 11 15.97 17.11 -3.49
CA LYS A 11 16.92 17.79 -4.40
C LYS A 11 18.31 17.11 -4.57
N GLY A 12 18.37 15.78 -4.67
CA GLY A 12 19.63 15.02 -4.80
C GLY A 12 20.48 14.87 -3.52
N LYS A 13 20.08 15.43 -2.37
CA LYS A 13 20.72 15.15 -1.08
C LYS A 13 20.32 13.77 -0.57
N LYS A 14 21.33 13.00 -0.14
CA LYS A 14 21.15 11.63 0.34
C LYS A 14 20.72 11.65 1.82
N ILE A 15 19.45 11.35 2.09
CA ILE A 15 18.95 11.15 3.45
C ILE A 15 19.33 9.75 3.93
N ARG A 16 20.06 9.65 5.05
CA ARG A 16 20.40 8.36 5.66
C ARG A 16 19.14 7.72 6.26
N LYS A 17 19.05 6.40 6.15
CA LYS A 17 17.89 5.62 6.60
C LYS A 17 18.28 4.25 7.13
N VAL A 18 17.44 3.71 8.02
CA VAL A 18 17.57 2.37 8.61
C VAL A 18 16.19 1.75 8.74
N ILE A 19 16.12 0.40 8.77
CA ILE A 19 14.88 -0.29 9.11
C ILE A 19 14.83 -0.45 10.62
N TYR A 20 13.79 0.07 11.25
CA TYR A 20 13.52 -0.05 12.68
C TYR A 20 12.02 -0.30 12.86
N HIS A 21 11.64 -1.22 13.75
CA HIS A 21 10.25 -1.70 13.90
C HIS A 21 9.56 -2.06 12.57
N ASN A 22 10.30 -2.72 11.66
CA ASN A 22 9.81 -3.15 10.35
C ASN A 22 9.35 -2.00 9.40
N GLU A 23 9.73 -0.76 9.69
CA GLU A 23 9.48 0.40 8.85
C GLU A 23 10.77 1.21 8.58
N TRP A 24 10.74 2.11 7.59
CA TRP A 24 11.88 2.96 7.29
C TRP A 24 11.92 4.18 8.23
N TRP A 25 13.06 4.33 8.90
CA TRP A 25 13.39 5.49 9.72
C TRP A 25 14.49 6.30 9.04
N PHE A 26 14.42 7.62 9.16
CA PHE A 26 15.24 8.56 8.42
C PHE A 26 15.94 9.54 9.37
N SER A 27 17.18 9.91 9.06
CA SER A 27 17.91 10.88 9.87
C SER A 27 17.22 12.25 9.86
N VAL A 28 16.87 12.74 11.05
CA VAL A 28 16.25 14.07 11.24
C VAL A 28 17.21 15.17 10.83
N VAL A 29 18.49 15.03 11.19
CA VAL A 29 19.54 16.01 10.88
C VAL A 29 19.69 16.20 9.37
N ASP A 30 19.69 15.11 8.58
CA ASP A 30 19.84 15.19 7.12
C ASP A 30 18.61 15.86 6.47
N VAL A 31 17.41 15.63 7.03
CA VAL A 31 16.17 16.30 6.59
C VAL A 31 16.22 17.79 6.92
N VAL A 32 16.62 18.14 8.15
CA VAL A 32 16.80 19.54 8.56
C VAL A 32 17.82 20.23 7.66
N GLU A 33 18.96 19.60 7.39
CA GLU A 33 19.97 20.14 6.47
C GLU A 33 19.38 20.40 5.08
N THR A 34 18.59 19.47 4.56
CA THR A 34 17.99 19.59 3.22
C THR A 34 16.94 20.70 3.14
N LEU A 35 16.18 20.90 4.22
CA LEU A 35 15.12 21.88 4.30
C LEU A 35 15.59 23.25 4.77
N THR A 36 16.84 23.41 5.21
CA THR A 36 17.33 24.68 5.74
C THR A 36 18.61 25.18 5.08
N ASP A 37 19.36 24.31 4.41
CA ASP A 37 20.77 24.54 4.02
C ASP A 37 21.64 25.05 5.19
N SER A 38 21.25 24.78 6.44
CA SER A 38 22.03 25.21 7.58
C SER A 38 23.42 24.57 7.52
N PRO A 39 24.52 25.34 7.69
CA PRO A 39 25.86 24.77 7.79
C PRO A 39 26.02 23.94 9.08
N THR A 40 25.13 24.11 10.06
CA THR A 40 25.15 23.41 11.35
C THR A 40 23.77 22.76 11.64
N PRO A 41 23.37 21.72 10.89
CA PRO A 41 22.02 21.15 10.98
C PRO A 41 21.73 20.49 12.34
N LYS A 42 22.77 19.98 13.04
CA LYS A 42 22.63 19.45 14.41
C LYS A 42 22.24 20.54 15.41
N THR A 43 22.93 21.68 15.36
CA THR A 43 22.61 22.85 16.20
C THR A 43 21.24 23.41 15.86
N TYR A 44 20.89 23.43 14.56
CA TYR A 44 19.56 23.84 14.13
C TYR A 44 18.48 22.93 14.72
N TRP A 45 18.68 21.62 14.67
CA TRP A 45 17.77 20.64 15.27
C TRP A 45 17.65 20.80 16.79
N ALA A 46 18.74 21.03 17.51
CA ALA A 46 18.70 21.32 18.94
C ALA A 46 17.85 22.58 19.23
N LYS A 47 18.07 23.66 18.48
CA LYS A 47 17.26 24.90 18.60
C LYS A 47 15.79 24.69 18.24
N LEU A 48 15.48 23.81 17.28
CA LEU A 48 14.09 23.44 16.97
C LEU A 48 13.42 22.78 18.17
N LYS A 49 14.09 21.81 18.80
CA LYS A 49 13.64 21.11 20.01
C LYS A 49 13.43 22.06 21.19
N ASP A 50 14.27 23.09 21.31
CA ASP A 50 14.13 24.10 22.35
C ASP A 50 12.90 24.99 22.14
N ARG A 51 12.62 25.35 20.88
CA ARG A 51 11.53 26.25 20.52
C ARG A 51 10.16 25.57 20.48
N ASP A 52 10.09 24.34 19.99
CA ASP A 52 8.87 23.54 19.96
C ASP A 52 9.02 22.37 20.94
N LYS A 53 8.51 22.56 22.15
CA LYS A 53 8.65 21.60 23.26
C LYS A 53 7.97 20.26 22.99
N GLU A 54 7.01 20.21 22.05
CA GLU A 54 6.40 18.96 21.60
C GLU A 54 7.44 18.02 20.94
N LEU A 55 8.52 18.57 20.37
CA LEU A 55 9.62 17.79 19.81
C LEU A 55 10.51 17.15 20.88
N SER A 56 10.35 17.56 22.15
CA SER A 56 11.21 17.16 23.28
C SER A 56 10.44 16.41 24.37
N GLN A 57 9.24 15.91 24.06
CA GLN A 57 8.44 15.14 25.01
C GLN A 57 9.12 13.82 25.39
N PRO A 58 8.77 13.22 26.56
CA PRO A 58 9.34 11.95 27.03
C PRO A 58 9.16 10.77 26.06
N PHE A 59 8.14 10.82 25.21
CA PHE A 59 7.88 9.86 24.14
C PHE A 59 7.86 10.59 22.80
N PRO A 60 9.03 10.99 22.28
CA PRO A 60 9.09 11.74 21.04
C PRO A 60 8.77 10.83 19.85
N PHE A 61 8.25 11.41 18.77
CA PHE A 61 8.04 10.73 17.47
C PHE A 61 9.37 10.54 16.69
N TRP A 62 10.49 10.50 17.40
CA TRP A 62 11.83 10.23 16.90
C TRP A 62 12.62 9.41 17.93
N GLU A 63 13.62 8.66 17.49
CA GLU A 63 14.42 7.73 18.28
C GLU A 63 15.91 7.87 17.94
N GLN A 64 16.81 7.59 18.88
CA GLN A 64 18.25 7.60 18.59
C GLN A 64 18.70 6.26 18.02
N LEU A 65 19.04 6.27 16.72
CA LEU A 65 19.47 5.08 16.00
C LEU A 65 20.89 5.25 15.45
N LYS A 66 21.62 4.13 15.36
CA LYS A 66 22.97 4.11 14.78
C LYS A 66 22.89 4.12 13.25
N LEU A 67 23.42 5.16 12.63
CA LEU A 67 23.56 5.28 11.18
C LEU A 67 25.03 5.44 10.80
N LEU A 68 25.37 5.00 9.58
CA LEU A 68 26.68 5.22 8.99
C LEU A 68 26.90 6.72 8.74
N ALA A 69 27.94 7.29 9.36
CA ALA A 69 28.34 8.67 9.15
C ALA A 69 29.31 8.80 7.94
N SER A 70 29.62 10.04 7.55
CA SER A 70 30.51 10.35 6.43
C SER A 70 31.94 9.85 6.62
N ASP A 71 32.38 9.69 7.87
CA ASP A 71 33.68 9.12 8.27
C ASP A 71 33.70 7.58 8.22
N GLY A 72 32.62 6.94 7.77
CA GLY A 72 32.49 5.49 7.71
C GLY A 72 32.21 4.82 9.07
N LYS A 73 32.04 5.59 10.15
CA LYS A 73 31.73 5.05 11.49
C LYS A 73 30.23 5.05 11.76
N MET A 74 29.76 4.08 12.54
CA MET A 74 28.39 4.08 13.04
C MET A 74 28.25 5.09 14.18
N ARG A 75 27.31 6.03 14.07
CA ARG A 75 27.04 7.06 15.07
C ARG A 75 25.55 7.14 15.36
N GLU A 76 25.22 7.44 16.60
CA GLU A 76 23.85 7.72 17.01
C GLU A 76 23.39 9.06 16.44
N THR A 77 22.16 9.07 15.94
CA THR A 77 21.49 10.26 15.44
C THR A 77 19.98 10.10 15.61
N ASP A 78 19.33 11.21 15.91
CA ASP A 78 17.87 11.28 15.98
C ASP A 78 17.30 10.92 14.60
N CYS A 79 16.42 9.92 14.58
CA CYS A 79 15.75 9.38 13.41
C CYS A 79 14.24 9.38 13.63
N ALA A 80 13.45 9.55 12.58
CA ALA A 80 11.99 9.44 12.66
C ALA A 80 11.46 8.63 11.49
N ASN A 81 10.31 7.97 11.69
CA ASN A 81 9.55 7.38 10.60
C ASN A 81 8.87 8.48 9.76
N ALA A 82 8.08 8.08 8.75
CA ALA A 82 7.45 9.04 7.84
C ALA A 82 6.53 10.04 8.57
N GLU A 83 5.70 9.56 9.50
CA GLU A 83 4.80 10.40 10.29
C GLU A 83 5.55 11.38 11.18
N GLY A 84 6.54 10.89 11.93
CA GLY A 84 7.37 11.73 12.78
C GLY A 84 8.10 12.82 11.98
N LEU A 85 8.61 12.49 10.78
CA LEU A 85 9.19 13.49 9.88
C LEU A 85 8.16 14.54 9.45
N LEU A 86 6.94 14.13 9.06
CA LEU A 86 5.87 15.08 8.68
C LEU A 86 5.58 16.06 9.83
N ARG A 87 5.63 15.61 11.08
CA ARG A 87 5.48 16.47 12.27
C ARG A 87 6.68 17.40 12.49
N ILE A 88 7.90 16.90 12.36
CA ILE A 88 9.13 17.71 12.51
C ILE A 88 9.17 18.84 11.48
N ILE A 89 8.83 18.54 10.22
CA ILE A 89 8.90 19.51 9.12
C ILE A 89 7.98 20.72 9.36
N GLN A 90 6.84 20.52 10.02
CA GLN A 90 5.94 21.62 10.39
C GLN A 90 6.62 22.64 11.30
N SER A 91 7.55 22.21 12.15
CA SER A 91 8.31 23.08 13.06
C SER A 91 9.51 23.76 12.38
N VAL A 92 9.88 23.40 11.15
CA VAL A 92 11.03 23.99 10.44
C VAL A 92 10.65 25.37 9.85
N PRO A 93 11.22 26.48 10.32
CA PRO A 93 10.91 27.85 9.89
C PRO A 93 11.73 28.24 8.64
N SER A 94 11.60 27.47 7.56
CA SER A 94 12.38 27.69 6.34
C SER A 94 11.45 27.84 5.12
N PRO A 95 11.72 28.78 4.21
CA PRO A 95 11.01 28.87 2.94
C PRO A 95 11.06 27.57 2.12
N LYS A 96 12.08 26.72 2.32
CA LYS A 96 12.15 25.42 1.63
C LYS A 96 11.23 24.35 2.21
N ALA A 97 10.81 24.50 3.46
CA ALA A 97 9.81 23.63 4.07
C ALA A 97 8.38 24.03 3.65
N GLU A 98 8.18 25.27 3.21
CA GLU A 98 6.85 25.82 2.89
C GLU A 98 6.08 25.03 1.82
N PRO A 99 6.66 24.57 0.69
CA PRO A 99 5.95 23.74 -0.26
C PRO A 99 5.38 22.46 0.37
N PHE A 100 6.12 21.88 1.31
CA PHE A 100 5.71 20.66 2.01
C PHE A 100 4.59 20.93 3.02
N LYS A 101 4.65 22.06 3.75
CA LYS A 101 3.59 22.49 4.66
C LYS A 101 2.29 22.79 3.92
N ARG A 102 2.37 23.48 2.77
CA ARG A 102 1.21 23.72 1.90
C ARG A 102 0.62 22.42 1.38
N TRP A 103 1.48 21.48 0.99
CA TRP A 103 1.02 20.16 0.58
C TRP A 103 0.30 19.43 1.73
N LEU A 104 0.84 19.45 2.95
CA LEU A 104 0.17 18.90 4.14
C LEU A 104 -1.18 19.57 4.40
N ALA A 105 -1.25 20.90 4.35
CA ALA A 105 -2.48 21.65 4.53
C ALA A 105 -3.53 21.28 3.47
N LYS A 106 -3.11 21.16 2.20
CA LYS A 106 -3.98 20.71 1.11
C LYS A 106 -4.50 19.30 1.34
N VAL A 107 -3.62 18.36 1.69
CA VAL A 107 -4.03 16.96 1.96
C VAL A 107 -4.99 16.91 3.15
N GLY A 108 -4.72 17.67 4.22
CA GLY A 108 -5.61 17.78 5.38
C GLY A 108 -6.98 18.32 5.00
N TYR A 109 -7.05 19.39 4.21
CA TYR A 109 -8.30 19.92 3.68
C TYR A 109 -9.04 18.90 2.81
N GLU A 110 -8.35 18.22 1.89
CA GLU A 110 -8.93 17.14 1.07
C GLU A 110 -9.48 16.00 1.95
N ARG A 111 -8.83 15.65 3.07
CA ARG A 111 -9.37 14.63 4.00
C ARG A 111 -10.67 15.09 4.65
N ILE A 112 -10.77 16.37 5.06
CA ILE A 112 -12.00 16.95 5.63
C ILE A 112 -13.13 16.89 4.61
N GLN A 113 -12.87 17.31 3.37
CA GLN A 113 -13.86 17.25 2.29
C GLN A 113 -14.31 15.81 2.00
N GLU A 114 -13.41 14.83 2.09
CA GLU A 114 -13.75 13.41 1.92
C GLU A 114 -14.63 12.87 3.06
N ILE A 115 -14.55 13.42 4.28
CA ILE A 115 -15.44 13.07 5.40
C ILE A 115 -16.85 13.60 5.13
N GLU A 116 -16.96 14.84 4.65
CA GLU A 116 -18.25 15.45 4.29
C GLU A 116 -18.87 14.81 3.04
N ASN A 117 -18.03 14.42 2.07
CA ASN A 117 -18.45 13.77 0.83
C ASN A 117 -17.55 12.55 0.50
N PRO A 118 -17.92 11.35 1.00
CA PRO A 118 -17.17 10.12 0.76
C PRO A 118 -16.96 9.73 -0.71
N GLU A 119 -17.78 10.23 -1.64
CA GLU A 119 -17.58 9.99 -3.07
C GLU A 119 -16.24 10.56 -3.57
N LEU A 120 -15.75 11.64 -2.94
CA LEU A 120 -14.46 12.23 -3.28
C LEU A 120 -13.31 11.25 -3.05
N ALA A 121 -13.38 10.41 -2.01
CA ALA A 121 -12.38 9.37 -1.75
C ALA A 121 -12.39 8.29 -2.86
N THR A 122 -13.59 7.95 -3.36
CA THR A 122 -13.75 7.03 -4.49
C THR A 122 -13.19 7.63 -5.78
N LYS A 123 -13.50 8.90 -6.07
CA LYS A 123 -12.95 9.64 -7.23
C LYS A 123 -11.43 9.77 -7.15
N ARG A 124 -10.88 10.01 -5.97
CA ARG A 124 -9.43 10.03 -5.73
C ARG A 124 -8.80 8.68 -6.04
N THR A 125 -9.41 7.59 -5.58
CA THR A 125 -8.92 6.23 -5.86
C THR A 125 -8.85 5.94 -7.37
N ARG A 126 -9.91 6.27 -8.12
CA ARG A 126 -9.92 6.14 -9.59
C ARG A 126 -8.80 6.98 -10.23
N THR A 127 -8.67 8.23 -9.79
CA THR A 127 -7.62 9.16 -10.28
C THR A 127 -6.21 8.61 -10.01
N LEU A 128 -5.97 8.01 -8.85
CA LEU A 128 -4.67 7.41 -8.52
C LEU A 128 -4.31 6.25 -9.45
N TYR A 129 -5.27 5.37 -9.79
CA TYR A 129 -5.02 4.33 -10.79
C TYR A 129 -4.82 4.91 -12.20
N LYS A 130 -5.62 5.90 -12.61
CA LYS A 130 -5.44 6.58 -13.90
C LYS A 130 -4.05 7.21 -14.03
N LEU A 131 -3.55 7.85 -12.96
CA LEU A 131 -2.21 8.42 -12.91
C LEU A 131 -1.11 7.35 -12.98
N LYS A 132 -1.36 6.16 -12.41
CA LYS A 132 -0.48 4.99 -12.55
C LYS A 132 -0.51 4.36 -13.96
N GLY A 133 -1.41 4.80 -14.85
CA GLY A 133 -1.48 4.37 -16.24
C GLY A 133 -2.44 3.21 -16.52
N TYR A 134 -3.34 2.88 -15.59
CA TYR A 134 -4.39 1.88 -15.84
C TYR A 134 -5.49 2.44 -16.75
N SER A 135 -6.12 1.58 -17.56
CA SER A 135 -7.28 1.93 -18.37
C SER A 135 -8.53 2.12 -17.50
N GLU A 136 -9.47 2.95 -17.94
CA GLU A 136 -10.75 3.16 -17.21
C GLU A 136 -11.51 1.83 -17.03
N ASP A 137 -11.57 1.02 -18.09
CA ASP A 137 -12.22 -0.30 -18.07
C ASP A 137 -11.61 -1.26 -17.02
N TRP A 138 -10.29 -1.25 -16.85
CA TRP A 138 -9.62 -2.02 -15.81
C TRP A 138 -9.91 -1.44 -14.42
N ILE A 139 -9.92 -0.10 -14.29
CA ILE A 139 -10.20 0.59 -13.03
C ILE A 139 -11.60 0.25 -12.53
N GLU A 140 -12.60 0.25 -13.41
CA GLU A 140 -13.97 -0.12 -13.05
C GLU A 140 -14.06 -1.55 -12.50
N LYS A 141 -13.43 -2.52 -13.18
CA LYS A 141 -13.36 -3.92 -12.69
C LYS A 141 -12.66 -4.00 -11.35
N ARG A 142 -11.54 -3.29 -11.19
CA ARG A 142 -10.79 -3.28 -9.93
C ARG A 142 -11.61 -2.70 -8.79
N MET A 143 -12.35 -1.61 -9.01
CA MET A 143 -13.24 -0.99 -8.02
C MET A 143 -14.37 -1.93 -7.60
N ARG A 144 -15.01 -2.62 -8.55
CA ARG A 144 -16.02 -3.65 -8.23
C ARG A 144 -15.42 -4.79 -7.41
N GLY A 145 -14.20 -5.22 -7.77
CA GLY A 145 -13.48 -6.25 -7.03
C GLY A 145 -13.10 -5.83 -5.61
N ILE A 146 -12.90 -4.53 -5.31
CA ILE A 146 -12.72 -4.06 -3.93
C ILE A 146 -13.99 -4.30 -3.13
N ALA A 147 -15.15 -3.86 -3.66
CA ALA A 147 -16.43 -3.99 -2.97
C ALA A 147 -16.81 -5.47 -2.72
N ILE A 148 -16.63 -6.34 -3.72
CA ILE A 148 -16.89 -7.79 -3.56
C ILE A 148 -15.98 -8.40 -2.49
N ARG A 149 -14.70 -7.99 -2.47
CA ARG A 149 -13.73 -8.51 -1.50
C ARG A 149 -14.05 -8.05 -0.08
N GLU A 150 -14.49 -6.81 0.09
CA GLU A 150 -14.93 -6.21 1.36
C GLU A 150 -16.17 -6.92 1.90
N GLU A 151 -17.18 -7.15 1.05
CA GLU A 151 -18.37 -7.94 1.41
C GLU A 151 -17.99 -9.33 1.91
N LEU A 152 -17.07 -10.02 1.22
CA LEU A 152 -16.60 -11.34 1.63
C LEU A 152 -15.83 -11.31 2.97
N THR A 153 -14.98 -10.31 3.22
CA THR A 153 -14.31 -10.18 4.53
C THR A 153 -15.32 -9.94 5.64
N ASP A 154 -16.34 -9.12 5.40
CA ASP A 154 -17.35 -8.80 6.41
C ASP A 154 -18.18 -10.03 6.76
N GLU A 155 -18.56 -10.84 5.77
CA GLU A 155 -19.21 -12.13 6.02
C GLU A 155 -18.32 -13.07 6.85
N TRP A 156 -17.04 -13.19 6.53
CA TRP A 156 -16.12 -14.00 7.32
C TRP A 156 -16.00 -13.52 8.76
N GLN A 157 -15.90 -12.21 8.98
CA GLN A 157 -15.83 -11.63 10.31
C GLN A 157 -17.09 -11.95 11.14
N LYS A 158 -18.28 -11.77 10.53
CA LYS A 158 -19.57 -12.10 11.16
C LYS A 158 -19.68 -13.59 11.50
N ARG A 159 -19.00 -14.45 10.73
CA ARG A 159 -19.04 -15.91 10.84
C ARG A 159 -17.90 -16.53 11.68
N GLY A 160 -17.20 -15.69 12.44
CA GLY A 160 -16.24 -16.13 13.45
C GLY A 160 -14.77 -16.13 13.04
N VAL A 161 -14.42 -15.51 11.91
CA VAL A 161 -13.00 -15.33 11.51
C VAL A 161 -12.40 -14.14 12.24
N ARG A 162 -11.27 -14.35 12.94
CA ARG A 162 -10.65 -13.35 13.83
C ARG A 162 -9.18 -13.11 13.49
N GLU A 163 -8.44 -14.14 13.11
CA GLU A 163 -7.01 -14.05 12.89
C GLU A 163 -6.67 -13.80 11.42
N GLN A 164 -5.65 -12.97 11.17
CA GLN A 164 -5.17 -12.68 9.81
C GLN A 164 -4.81 -13.96 9.02
N LYS A 165 -4.28 -14.99 9.70
CA LYS A 165 -3.95 -16.28 9.08
C LYS A 165 -5.18 -17.00 8.52
N GLU A 166 -6.33 -16.88 9.17
CA GLU A 166 -7.57 -17.50 8.73
C GLU A 166 -8.07 -16.84 7.43
N TYR A 167 -8.03 -15.50 7.35
CA TYR A 167 -8.33 -14.77 6.11
C TYR A 167 -7.41 -15.19 4.96
N GLU A 168 -6.12 -15.40 5.23
CA GLU A 168 -5.15 -15.88 4.24
C GLU A 168 -5.46 -17.30 3.76
N ILE A 169 -5.84 -18.21 4.67
CA ILE A 169 -6.25 -19.58 4.34
C ILE A 169 -7.48 -19.59 3.45
N LEU A 170 -8.53 -18.85 3.82
CA LEU A 170 -9.77 -18.81 3.04
C LEU A 170 -9.54 -18.19 1.65
N THR A 171 -8.76 -17.11 1.58
CA THR A 171 -8.36 -16.51 0.30
C THR A 171 -7.53 -17.48 -0.55
N ALA A 172 -6.64 -18.26 0.08
CA ALA A 172 -5.83 -19.25 -0.61
C ALA A 172 -6.68 -20.39 -1.18
N GLU A 173 -7.72 -20.81 -0.45
CA GLU A 173 -8.66 -21.83 -0.89
C GLU A 173 -9.43 -21.39 -2.14
N ILE A 174 -10.02 -20.18 -2.13
CA ILE A 174 -10.73 -19.62 -3.30
C ILE A 174 -9.79 -19.53 -4.50
N SER A 175 -8.59 -18.98 -4.30
CA SER A 175 -7.61 -18.81 -5.39
C SER A 175 -7.16 -20.15 -5.96
N LYS A 176 -6.92 -21.15 -5.10
CA LYS A 176 -6.51 -22.49 -5.53
C LYS A 176 -7.63 -23.19 -6.29
N ALA A 177 -8.86 -23.12 -5.81
CA ALA A 177 -10.00 -23.71 -6.49
C ALA A 177 -10.31 -23.00 -7.84
N THR A 178 -10.12 -21.68 -7.90
CA THR A 178 -10.35 -20.88 -9.11
C THR A 178 -9.24 -21.07 -10.14
N PHE A 179 -7.98 -20.83 -9.77
CA PHE A 179 -6.83 -20.73 -10.68
C PHE A 179 -5.86 -21.91 -10.61
N GLY A 180 -6.06 -22.86 -9.71
CA GLY A 180 -5.12 -23.96 -9.45
C GLY A 180 -3.88 -23.56 -8.64
N VAL A 181 -3.76 -22.29 -8.25
CA VAL A 181 -2.61 -21.74 -7.51
C VAL A 181 -3.05 -20.84 -6.36
N THR A 182 -2.27 -20.86 -5.28
CA THR A 182 -2.46 -19.93 -4.15
C THR A 182 -2.00 -18.51 -4.52
N PRO A 183 -2.44 -17.46 -3.81
CA PRO A 183 -2.03 -16.08 -4.08
C PRO A 183 -0.50 -15.89 -4.04
N SER A 184 0.18 -16.60 -3.14
CA SER A 184 1.65 -16.57 -3.02
C SER A 184 2.34 -17.21 -4.23
N GLN A 185 1.82 -18.35 -4.73
CA GLN A 185 2.30 -18.97 -5.96
C GLN A 185 2.00 -18.10 -7.18
N TYR A 186 0.82 -17.48 -7.22
CA TYR A 186 0.41 -16.61 -8.31
C TYR A 186 1.27 -15.35 -8.40
N LYS A 187 1.59 -14.73 -7.26
CA LYS A 187 2.57 -13.63 -7.18
C LYS A 187 3.92 -14.06 -7.77
N LYS A 188 4.43 -15.23 -7.40
CA LYS A 188 5.69 -15.78 -7.98
C LYS A 188 5.56 -15.98 -9.49
N HIS A 189 4.46 -16.56 -9.97
CA HIS A 189 4.20 -16.78 -11.39
C HIS A 189 4.22 -15.47 -12.21
N LYS A 190 3.66 -14.39 -11.66
CA LYS A 190 3.67 -13.05 -12.24
C LYS A 190 4.93 -12.24 -11.94
N ASN A 191 5.95 -12.83 -11.32
CA ASN A 191 7.19 -12.16 -10.91
C ASN A 191 6.96 -10.95 -9.97
N LEU A 192 5.98 -11.04 -9.07
CA LEU A 192 5.67 -10.02 -8.06
C LEU A 192 6.42 -10.35 -6.75
N LYS A 193 6.97 -9.31 -6.10
CA LYS A 193 7.66 -9.41 -4.82
C LYS A 193 6.78 -8.82 -3.71
N LYS A 194 6.61 -7.50 -3.72
CA LYS A 194 5.86 -6.73 -2.71
C LYS A 194 4.54 -6.19 -3.26
N GLU A 195 4.34 -6.28 -4.57
CA GLU A 195 3.18 -5.72 -5.26
C GLU A 195 1.89 -6.48 -4.92
N ASN A 196 0.77 -5.76 -4.98
CA ASN A 196 -0.56 -6.36 -4.84
C ASN A 196 -0.84 -7.26 -6.05
N LEU A 197 -1.36 -8.47 -5.83
CA LEU A 197 -1.63 -9.41 -6.92
C LEU A 197 -2.74 -8.91 -7.86
N ARG A 198 -3.85 -8.43 -7.29
CA ARG A 198 -5.04 -8.00 -8.05
C ARG A 198 -4.76 -6.76 -8.90
N ASP A 199 -3.84 -5.91 -8.47
CA ASP A 199 -3.37 -4.76 -9.26
C ASP A 199 -2.51 -5.17 -10.48
N HIS A 200 -2.16 -6.44 -10.60
CA HIS A 200 -1.35 -7.00 -11.68
C HIS A 200 -2.06 -8.16 -12.40
N MET A 201 -3.37 -8.30 -12.18
CA MET A 201 -4.25 -9.25 -12.87
C MET A 201 -4.88 -8.59 -14.10
N ASP A 202 -4.99 -9.33 -15.20
CA ASP A 202 -5.74 -8.92 -16.37
C ASP A 202 -7.26 -9.04 -16.17
N ASP A 203 -8.03 -8.71 -17.20
CA ASP A 203 -9.48 -8.60 -17.12
C ASP A 203 -10.14 -9.94 -16.76
N PHE A 204 -9.71 -11.05 -17.36
CA PHE A 204 -10.27 -12.36 -17.05
C PHE A 204 -9.87 -12.80 -15.65
N GLU A 205 -8.61 -12.58 -15.26
CA GLU A 205 -8.14 -12.89 -13.92
C GLU A 205 -8.93 -12.12 -12.84
N LEU A 206 -9.26 -10.85 -13.08
CA LEU A 206 -10.13 -10.08 -12.18
C LEU A 206 -11.58 -10.62 -12.16
N ILE A 207 -12.15 -10.93 -13.33
CA ILE A 207 -13.53 -11.45 -13.43
C ILE A 207 -13.68 -12.78 -12.68
N PHE A 208 -12.78 -13.73 -12.89
CA PHE A 208 -12.85 -15.02 -12.19
C PHE A 208 -12.56 -14.89 -10.70
N THR A 209 -11.72 -13.94 -10.29
CA THR A 209 -11.54 -13.63 -8.87
C THR A 209 -12.85 -13.12 -8.25
N MET A 210 -13.51 -12.17 -8.91
CA MET A 210 -14.80 -11.63 -8.44
C MET A 210 -15.88 -12.70 -8.38
N LEU A 211 -15.97 -13.57 -9.39
CA LEU A 211 -16.92 -14.67 -9.41
C LEU A 211 -16.68 -15.65 -8.26
N GLY A 212 -15.42 -16.05 -8.03
CA GLY A 212 -15.08 -16.98 -6.94
C GLY A 212 -15.41 -16.40 -5.58
N GLU A 213 -15.04 -15.14 -5.35
CA GLU A 213 -15.32 -14.43 -4.10
C GLU A 213 -16.83 -14.24 -3.87
N ARG A 214 -17.57 -13.77 -4.88
CA ARG A 214 -19.02 -13.58 -4.80
C ARG A 214 -19.76 -14.91 -4.59
N SER A 215 -19.37 -15.97 -5.30
CA SER A 215 -19.96 -17.30 -5.12
C SER A 215 -19.72 -17.83 -3.70
N THR A 216 -18.51 -17.65 -3.15
CA THR A 216 -18.23 -18.03 -1.76
C THR A 216 -19.10 -17.27 -0.76
N THR A 217 -19.24 -15.95 -0.90
CA THR A 217 -20.14 -15.13 -0.08
C THR A 217 -21.56 -15.67 -0.08
N GLU A 218 -22.12 -15.96 -1.26
CA GLU A 218 -23.48 -16.45 -1.37
C GLU A 218 -23.65 -17.85 -0.79
N ILE A 219 -22.68 -18.75 -0.99
CA ILE A 219 -22.72 -20.09 -0.38
C ILE A 219 -22.71 -19.97 1.14
N HIS A 220 -21.87 -19.11 1.73
CA HIS A 220 -21.88 -18.89 3.18
C HIS A 220 -23.25 -18.46 3.69
N ARG A 221 -23.93 -17.56 2.95
CA ARG A 221 -25.27 -17.08 3.30
C ARG A 221 -26.32 -18.18 3.20
N THR A 222 -26.32 -18.94 2.10
CA THR A 222 -27.29 -20.01 1.87
C THR A 222 -27.16 -21.15 2.89
N GLU A 223 -25.94 -21.49 3.27
CA GLU A 223 -25.65 -22.59 4.20
C GLU A 223 -25.67 -22.17 5.67
N ASP A 224 -25.80 -20.87 5.93
CA ASP A 224 -25.50 -20.22 7.20
C ASP A 224 -24.23 -20.74 7.88
N SER A 225 -23.14 -20.81 7.10
CA SER A 225 -21.90 -21.40 7.56
C SER A 225 -21.24 -20.59 8.68
N GLN A 226 -20.78 -21.30 9.70
CA GLN A 226 -20.08 -20.73 10.85
C GLN A 226 -18.76 -21.44 11.10
N GLY A 227 -17.75 -20.68 11.52
CA GLY A 227 -16.43 -21.22 11.88
C GLY A 227 -15.55 -21.59 10.68
N VAL A 228 -14.24 -21.40 10.85
CA VAL A 228 -13.24 -21.54 9.79
C VAL A 228 -13.31 -22.87 9.02
N PRO A 229 -13.52 -24.05 9.65
CA PRO A 229 -13.57 -25.31 8.90
C PRO A 229 -14.68 -25.36 7.84
N LYS A 230 -15.91 -24.93 8.19
CA LYS A 230 -17.03 -24.91 7.23
C LYS A 230 -16.85 -23.77 6.22
N LEU A 231 -16.38 -22.60 6.65
CA LEU A 231 -16.07 -21.50 5.73
C LEU A 231 -15.00 -21.90 4.70
N LYS A 232 -14.01 -22.69 5.09
CA LYS A 232 -13.00 -23.21 4.16
C LYS A 232 -13.61 -24.15 3.13
N ALA A 233 -14.53 -25.04 3.52
CA ALA A 233 -15.22 -25.92 2.58
C ALA A 233 -16.06 -25.14 1.55
N ASP A 234 -16.75 -24.09 2.00
CA ASP A 234 -17.51 -23.21 1.11
C ASP A 234 -16.64 -22.32 0.23
N ALA A 235 -15.47 -21.89 0.73
CA ALA A 235 -14.47 -21.18 -0.06
C ALA A 235 -13.97 -22.03 -1.23
N ASP A 236 -13.72 -23.33 -1.00
CA ASP A 236 -13.40 -24.28 -2.07
C ASP A 236 -14.57 -24.43 -3.06
N ARG A 237 -15.81 -24.57 -2.58
CA ARG A 237 -17.01 -24.66 -3.43
C ARG A 237 -17.20 -23.42 -4.30
N GLY A 238 -17.13 -22.22 -3.73
CA GLY A 238 -17.28 -20.97 -4.46
C GLY A 238 -16.14 -20.75 -5.46
N GLY A 239 -14.90 -21.05 -5.08
CA GLY A 239 -13.78 -21.04 -6.00
C GLY A 239 -13.91 -22.06 -7.13
N LYS A 240 -14.50 -23.24 -6.89
CA LYS A 240 -14.78 -24.24 -7.94
C LYS A 240 -15.80 -23.75 -8.96
N VAL A 241 -16.81 -22.97 -8.56
CA VAL A 241 -17.75 -22.35 -9.52
C VAL A 241 -16.99 -21.50 -10.53
N ALA A 242 -16.14 -20.60 -10.06
CA ALA A 242 -15.31 -19.77 -10.93
C ALA A 242 -14.25 -20.58 -11.68
N GLY A 243 -13.65 -21.58 -11.05
CA GLY A 243 -12.65 -22.45 -11.67
C GLY A 243 -13.20 -23.31 -12.80
N ASN A 244 -14.43 -23.79 -12.67
CA ASN A 244 -15.12 -24.53 -13.72
C ASN A 244 -15.45 -23.62 -14.90
N ALA A 245 -16.03 -22.44 -14.63
CA ALA A 245 -16.29 -21.45 -15.67
C ALA A 245 -15.00 -21.01 -16.40
N ARG A 246 -13.90 -20.82 -15.66
CA ARG A 246 -12.57 -20.53 -16.24
C ARG A 246 -12.10 -21.64 -17.14
N LYS A 247 -12.12 -22.89 -16.68
CA LYS A 247 -11.68 -24.04 -17.48
C LYS A 247 -12.50 -24.19 -18.75
N GLU A 248 -13.81 -23.97 -18.68
CA GLU A 248 -14.67 -24.01 -19.86
C GLU A 248 -14.28 -22.93 -20.87
N LEU A 249 -14.09 -21.70 -20.41
CA LEU A 249 -13.61 -20.62 -21.26
C LEU A 249 -12.22 -20.91 -21.86
N GLU A 250 -11.29 -21.48 -21.08
CA GLU A 250 -9.94 -21.82 -21.55
C GLU A 250 -9.96 -22.86 -22.68
N LYS A 251 -10.92 -23.79 -22.68
CA LYS A 251 -11.12 -24.74 -23.78
C LYS A 251 -11.51 -24.02 -25.07
N GLU A 252 -12.49 -23.11 -24.98
CA GLU A 252 -12.96 -22.32 -26.13
C GLU A 252 -11.89 -21.36 -26.66
N LEU A 253 -11.06 -20.79 -25.77
CA LEU A 253 -10.00 -19.86 -26.14
C LEU A 253 -8.72 -20.53 -26.65
N GLY A 254 -8.52 -21.83 -26.39
CA GLY A 254 -7.27 -22.54 -26.69
C GLY A 254 -6.03 -22.01 -25.93
N ARG A 255 -6.23 -21.23 -24.86
CA ARG A 255 -5.14 -20.66 -24.03
C ARG A 255 -5.57 -20.51 -22.59
N SER A 256 -4.60 -20.50 -21.67
CA SER A 256 -4.88 -20.25 -20.26
C SER A 256 -5.18 -18.78 -19.97
N VAL A 257 -6.10 -18.57 -19.03
CA VAL A 257 -6.38 -17.29 -18.36
C VAL A 257 -5.30 -16.97 -17.32
N VAL A 258 -4.68 -17.98 -16.69
CA VAL A 258 -3.59 -17.77 -15.74
C VAL A 258 -2.35 -17.32 -16.50
N SER A 259 -2.01 -16.03 -16.36
CA SER A 259 -1.00 -15.38 -17.19
C SER A 259 0.21 -14.90 -16.39
N LYS A 260 1.40 -14.95 -17.02
CA LYS A 260 2.61 -14.29 -16.49
C LYS A 260 2.60 -12.77 -16.65
N ARG A 261 1.67 -12.22 -17.46
CA ARG A 261 1.56 -10.78 -17.72
C ARG A 261 1.29 -10.05 -16.40
N ASN A 262 1.91 -8.88 -16.25
CA ASN A 262 1.74 -8.00 -15.10
C ASN A 262 1.87 -6.53 -15.52
N PHE A 263 1.50 -5.63 -14.61
CA PHE A 263 1.48 -4.18 -14.87
C PHE A 263 2.62 -3.37 -14.24
N LYS A 264 3.77 -4.00 -13.94
CA LYS A 264 4.91 -3.29 -13.33
C LYS A 264 5.36 -2.06 -14.12
N LYS A 265 5.32 -2.16 -15.46
CA LYS A 265 5.74 -1.09 -16.38
C LYS A 265 4.80 0.12 -16.38
N LEU A 266 3.53 -0.02 -15.97
CA LEU A 266 2.58 1.12 -15.93
C LEU A 266 3.04 2.18 -14.92
N SER A 267 3.50 1.75 -13.74
CA SER A 267 3.99 2.63 -12.65
C SER A 267 5.25 3.44 -12.98
N GLN A 268 5.96 3.11 -14.07
CA GLN A 268 7.19 3.77 -14.47
C GLN A 268 6.95 4.93 -15.46
N GLY A 269 5.73 5.06 -16.01
CA GLY A 269 5.45 5.91 -17.18
C GLY A 269 5.11 7.38 -16.93
N LYS A 270 4.83 7.84 -15.70
CA LYS A 270 4.53 9.27 -15.43
C LYS A 270 5.32 9.83 -14.25
N LYS A 271 6.15 10.83 -14.55
CA LYS A 271 6.99 11.57 -13.60
C LYS A 271 6.11 12.36 -12.60
N SER A 272 6.47 12.24 -11.31
CA SER A 272 6.19 13.12 -10.16
C SER A 272 4.79 13.73 -10.02
N ILE A 273 4.04 13.26 -9.01
CA ILE A 273 2.77 13.85 -8.53
C ILE A 273 3.01 15.12 -7.68
N ILE A 274 4.27 15.50 -7.42
CA ILE A 274 4.62 16.57 -6.45
C ILE A 274 5.15 17.84 -7.13
N SER A 275 5.07 17.92 -8.46
CA SER A 275 5.52 19.09 -9.22
C SER A 275 4.36 19.73 -9.97
N ARG A 276 3.38 20.27 -9.24
CA ARG A 276 2.55 21.41 -9.64
C ARG A 276 2.12 22.17 -8.40
#